data_AF-A0A7L5Z7W7-F1
#
_entry.id   AF-A0A7L5Z7W7-F1
#
_cell.length_a   1.000
_cell.length_b   1.000
_cell.length_c   1.000
_cell.angle_alpha   90.00
_cell.angle_beta   90.00
_cell.angle_gamma   90.00
#
_symmetry.space_group_name_H-M   'P 1'
#
loop_
_entity.id
_entity.type
_entity.pdbx_description
1 polymer ?
#
loop_
_entity_poly.entity_id
_entity_poly.type
_entity_poly.pdbx_seq_one_letter_code
_entity_poly.pdbx_strand_id
1 'polypeptide(L)'
;MKEPSGLISLCRNLHQDVDLFANSIGELAAYCVDGIPKDDRADLKAWLLSLGKLTNAELKGVINRAGKKAGADIYFDTKHVRQFVDAVIMD
;
A
#
# COMPACT_ATOMS: atom_id res chain seq x y z
N MET A 1 13.57 -2.62 10.36
CA MET A 1 13.03 -3.67 9.47
C MET A 1 13.27 -3.24 8.04
N LYS A 2 13.72 -4.12 7.14
CA LYS A 2 13.91 -3.79 5.73
C LYS A 2 12.55 -3.74 5.03
N GLU A 3 12.33 -2.77 4.14
CA GLU A 3 11.12 -2.70 3.30
C GLU A 3 11.13 -3.86 2.28
N PRO A 4 10.03 -4.61 2.08
CA PRO A 4 9.95 -5.70 1.11
C PRO A 4 9.85 -5.16 -0.33
N SER A 5 10.31 -5.95 -1.31
CA SER A 5 10.21 -5.64 -2.75
C SER A 5 8.77 -5.35 -3.18
N GLY A 6 7.81 -6.14 -2.66
CA GLY A 6 6.39 -5.97 -2.94
C GLY A 6 5.83 -4.60 -2.58
N LEU A 7 6.44 -3.87 -1.65
CA LEU A 7 6.01 -2.52 -1.28
C LEU A 7 6.22 -1.53 -2.41
N ILE A 8 7.32 -1.65 -3.16
CA ILE A 8 7.59 -0.78 -4.30
C ILE A 8 6.57 -1.02 -5.42
N SER A 9 6.25 -2.29 -5.69
CA SER A 9 5.22 -2.65 -6.67
C SER A 9 3.84 -2.15 -6.26
N LEU A 10 3.45 -2.36 -4.98
CA LEU A 10 2.21 -1.82 -4.42
C LEU A 10 2.12 -0.30 -4.64
N CYS A 11 3.18 0.43 -4.27
CA CYS A 11 3.22 1.88 -4.40
C CYS A 11 3.15 2.37 -5.85
N ARG A 12 3.75 1.64 -6.82
CA ARG A 12 3.64 1.99 -8.25
C ARG A 12 2.21 1.86 -8.76
N ASN A 13 1.48 0.84 -8.31
CA ASN A 13 0.08 0.63 -8.71
C ASN A 13 -0.87 1.62 -8.03
N LEU A 14 -0.42 2.27 -6.96
CA LEU A 14 -1.19 3.21 -6.13
C LEU A 14 -1.03 4.68 -6.57
N HIS A 15 -0.48 4.91 -7.77
CA HIS A 15 -0.26 6.24 -8.32
C HIS A 15 -1.56 7.05 -8.47
N GLN A 16 -1.46 8.39 -8.52
CA GLN A 16 -2.60 9.35 -8.53
C GLN A 16 -3.78 9.02 -9.44
N ASP A 17 -3.57 8.29 -10.54
CA ASP A 17 -4.63 7.93 -11.48
C ASP A 17 -5.49 6.74 -11.04
N VAL A 18 -5.17 6.11 -9.91
CA VAL A 18 -5.87 4.91 -9.43
C VAL A 18 -7.34 5.18 -9.07
N ASP A 19 -7.68 6.43 -8.74
CA ASP A 19 -9.06 6.89 -8.51
C ASP A 19 -9.93 6.76 -9.78
N LEU A 20 -9.34 6.60 -10.96
CA LEU A 20 -10.06 6.31 -12.21
C LEU A 20 -10.46 4.83 -12.33
N PHE A 21 -9.88 3.94 -11.52
CA PHE A 21 -10.00 2.49 -11.67
C PHE A 21 -10.67 1.79 -10.48
N ALA A 22 -10.84 2.49 -9.35
CA ALA A 22 -11.42 1.91 -8.13
C ALA A 22 -12.51 2.81 -7.53
N ASN A 23 -13.68 2.24 -7.26
CA ASN A 23 -14.81 2.93 -6.62
C ASN A 23 -14.82 2.78 -5.10
N SER A 24 -13.94 1.94 -4.56
CA SER A 24 -13.79 1.70 -3.13
C SER A 24 -12.34 1.41 -2.75
N ILE A 25 -12.01 1.56 -1.47
CA ILE A 25 -10.68 1.21 -0.93
C ILE A 25 -10.39 -0.29 -1.11
N GLY A 26 -11.42 -1.14 -1.07
CA GLY A 26 -11.28 -2.58 -1.31
C GLY A 26 -10.89 -2.88 -2.76
N GLU A 27 -11.58 -2.27 -3.73
CA GLU A 27 -11.25 -2.38 -5.17
C GLU A 27 -9.84 -1.84 -5.45
N LEU A 28 -9.49 -0.72 -4.81
CA LEU A 28 -8.16 -0.12 -4.90
C LEU A 28 -7.08 -1.08 -4.39
N ALA A 29 -7.29 -1.66 -3.21
CA ALA A 29 -6.35 -2.61 -2.62
C ALA A 29 -6.18 -3.86 -3.51
N ALA A 30 -7.27 -4.45 -3.99
CA ALA A 30 -7.23 -5.61 -4.88
C ALA A 30 -6.47 -5.31 -6.17
N TYR A 31 -6.74 -4.17 -6.82
CA TYR A 31 -6.01 -3.71 -8.00
C TYR A 31 -4.50 -3.57 -7.72
N CYS A 32 -4.14 -2.93 -6.61
CA CYS A 32 -2.74 -2.77 -6.25
C CYS A 32 -2.05 -4.10 -5.96
N VAL A 33 -2.72 -5.04 -5.29
CA VAL A 33 -2.23 -6.40 -4.98
C VAL A 33 -2.07 -7.25 -6.23
N ASP A 34 -2.98 -7.13 -7.19
CA ASP A 34 -2.90 -7.88 -8.45
C ASP A 34 -1.64 -7.57 -9.25
N GLY A 35 -1.19 -6.31 -9.22
CA GLY A 35 0.07 -5.90 -9.85
C GLY A 35 1.33 -6.27 -9.05
N ILE A 36 1.23 -7.01 -7.94
CA ILE A 36 2.38 -7.48 -7.16
C ILE A 36 2.76 -8.90 -7.59
N PRO A 37 4.06 -9.18 -7.84
CA PRO A 37 4.56 -10.53 -8.04
C PRO A 37 4.12 -11.47 -6.92
N LYS A 38 3.61 -12.66 -7.26
CA LYS A 38 3.03 -13.60 -6.29
C LYS A 38 3.98 -13.93 -5.14
N ASP A 39 5.26 -14.09 -5.44
CA ASP A 39 6.31 -14.42 -4.47
C ASP A 39 6.57 -13.29 -3.45
N ASP A 40 6.24 -12.04 -3.81
CA ASP A 40 6.43 -10.87 -2.93
C ASP A 40 5.21 -10.61 -2.02
N ARG A 41 4.04 -11.19 -2.31
CA ARG A 41 2.78 -10.86 -1.63
C ARG A 41 2.81 -11.28 -0.15
N ALA A 42 3.30 -12.48 0.15
CA ALA A 42 3.33 -13.00 1.52
C ALA A 42 4.25 -12.16 2.42
N ASP A 43 5.45 -11.85 1.94
CA ASP A 43 6.41 -11.01 2.65
C ASP A 43 5.90 -9.58 2.85
N LEU A 44 5.22 -9.02 1.85
CA LEU A 44 4.56 -7.72 1.98
C LEU A 44 3.49 -7.73 3.07
N LYS A 45 2.58 -8.71 3.07
CA LYS A 45 1.51 -8.81 4.08
C LYS A 45 2.07 -8.95 5.49
N ALA A 46 3.06 -9.82 5.68
CA ALA A 46 3.73 -9.99 6.97
C ALA A 46 4.39 -8.70 7.46
N TRP A 47 5.02 -7.97 6.54
CA TRP A 47 5.62 -6.68 6.84
C TRP A 47 4.58 -5.61 7.20
N LEU A 48 3.48 -5.51 6.46
CA LEU A 48 2.39 -4.58 6.77
C LEU A 48 1.74 -4.87 8.13
N LEU A 49 1.53 -6.15 8.46
CA LEU A 49 1.05 -6.58 9.79
C LEU A 49 1.99 -6.11 10.92
N SER A 50 3.30 -6.14 10.69
CA SER A 50 4.29 -5.67 11.67
C SER A 50 4.18 -4.18 11.99
N LEU A 51 3.56 -3.39 11.10
CA LEU A 51 3.29 -1.96 11.26
C LEU A 51 1.99 -1.67 12.02
N GLY A 52 1.26 -2.69 12.49
CA GLY A 52 -0.05 -2.53 13.13
C GLY A 52 -0.08 -1.62 14.37
N LYS A 53 1.08 -1.36 15.00
CA LYS A 53 1.20 -0.43 16.13
C LYS A 53 1.40 1.04 15.73
N LEU A 54 1.68 1.32 14.46
CA LEU A 54 1.86 2.68 13.98
C LEU A 54 0.52 3.43 14.01
N THR A 55 0.57 4.70 14.36
CA THR A 55 -0.54 5.62 14.12
C THR A 55 -0.79 5.76 12.62
N ASN A 56 -1.97 6.22 12.23
CA ASN A 56 -2.26 6.42 10.81
C ASN A 56 -1.35 7.46 10.16
N ALA A 57 -0.92 8.49 10.91
CA ALA A 57 0.03 9.48 10.41
C ALA A 57 1.42 8.87 10.13
N GLU A 58 1.91 8.02 11.02
CA GLU A 58 3.16 7.29 10.83
C GLU A 58 3.07 6.31 9.67
N LEU A 59 1.97 5.56 9.57
CA LEU A 59 1.72 4.63 8.47
C LEU A 59 1.70 5.37 7.12
N LYS A 60 0.99 6.48 7.03
CA LYS A 60 1.00 7.37 5.86
C LYS A 60 2.42 7.83 5.52
N GLY A 61 3.19 8.22 6.53
CA GLY A 61 4.60 8.59 6.34
C GLY A 61 5.45 7.46 5.76
N VAL A 62 5.23 6.21 6.19
CA VAL A 62 5.90 5.03 5.64
C VAL A 62 5.54 4.81 4.17
N ILE A 63 4.24 4.77 3.85
CA ILE A 63 3.76 4.54 2.48
C ILE A 63 4.22 5.66 1.53
N ASN A 64 4.12 6.93 1.94
CA ASN A 64 4.56 8.05 1.10
C ASN A 64 6.07 8.03 0.84
N ARG A 65 6.89 7.63 1.82
CA ARG A 65 8.34 7.47 1.61
C ARG A 65 8.64 6.36 0.62
N ALA A 66 7.92 5.24 0.70
CA ALA A 66 8.06 4.14 -0.26
C ALA A 66 7.59 4.55 -1.66
N GLY A 67 6.46 5.27 -1.77
CA GLY A 67 5.96 5.86 -3.02
C GLY A 67 6.99 6.75 -3.70
N LYS A 68 7.58 7.68 -2.94
CA LYS A 68 8.63 8.57 -3.46
C LYS A 68 9.85 7.81 -3.98
N LYS A 69 10.27 6.74 -3.30
CA LYS A 69 11.37 5.86 -3.78
C LYS A 69 10.97 5.10 -5.05
N ALA A 70 9.70 4.73 -5.16
CA ALA A 70 9.14 3.99 -6.29
C ALA A 70 8.89 4.86 -7.53
N GLY A 71 8.98 6.19 -7.40
CA GLY A 71 8.61 7.15 -8.45
C GLY A 71 7.11 7.38 -8.56
N ALA A 72 6.34 7.01 -7.52
CA ALA A 72 4.90 7.21 -7.46
C ALA A 72 4.58 8.40 -6.56
N ASP A 73 3.82 9.36 -7.09
CA ASP A 73 3.13 10.34 -6.25
C ASP A 73 1.85 9.70 -5.69
N ILE A 74 1.76 9.61 -4.36
CA ILE A 74 0.67 8.91 -3.67
C ILE A 74 -0.04 9.91 -2.77
N TYR A 75 -1.34 10.08 -2.99
CA TYR A 75 -2.18 10.93 -2.16
C TYR A 75 -3.15 10.11 -1.32
N PHE A 76 -2.82 9.91 -0.05
CA PHE A 76 -3.76 9.39 0.96
C PHE A 76 -4.21 10.48 1.91
N ASP A 77 -5.50 10.49 2.24
CA ASP A 77 -5.91 11.07 3.52
C ASP A 77 -5.49 10.16 4.69
N THR A 78 -5.31 10.75 5.87
CA THR A 78 -4.81 10.02 7.05
C THR A 78 -5.80 8.98 7.59
N LYS A 79 -7.10 9.11 7.33
CA LYS A 79 -8.13 8.13 7.71
C LYS A 79 -8.10 6.90 6.78
N HIS A 80 -7.94 7.11 5.48
CA HIS A 80 -8.03 6.04 4.47
C HIS A 80 -6.77 5.16 4.37
N VAL A 81 -5.61 5.64 4.80
CA VAL A 81 -4.36 4.85 4.75
C VAL A 81 -4.47 3.52 5.52
N ARG A 82 -5.13 3.53 6.68
CA ARG A 82 -5.31 2.32 7.50
C ARG A 82 -6.24 1.33 6.80
N GLN A 83 -7.38 1.83 6.31
CA GLN A 83 -8.35 1.01 5.59
C GLN A 83 -7.74 0.35 4.36
N PHE A 84 -6.89 1.08 3.63
CA PHE A 84 -6.16 0.53 2.48
C PHE A 84 -5.18 -0.56 2.91
N VAL A 85 -4.34 -0.31 3.92
CA VAL A 85 -3.38 -1.31 4.40
C VAL A 85 -4.08 -2.56 4.92
N ASP A 86 -5.17 -2.40 5.65
CA ASP A 86 -5.94 -3.53 6.17
C ASP A 86 -6.57 -4.33 5.02
N ALA A 87 -7.07 -3.67 3.98
CA ALA A 87 -7.60 -4.33 2.78
C ALA A 87 -6.51 -5.11 2.03
N VAL A 88 -5.30 -4.56 1.86
CA VAL A 88 -4.15 -5.26 1.25
C VAL A 88 -3.73 -6.50 2.06
N ILE A 89 -3.90 -6.48 3.38
CA ILE A 89 -3.60 -7.64 4.23
C ILE A 89 -4.65 -8.76 4.02
N MET A 90 -5.91 -8.38 3.85
CA MET A 90 -7.05 -9.31 3.75
C MET A 90 -7.25 -9.93 2.37
N ASP A 91 -6.82 -9.26 1.29
CA ASP A 91 -6.85 -9.76 -0.10
C ASP A 91 -5.69 -10.69 -0.40
#